data_AF-A0A7X0LUZ0-F1
#
_entry.id   AF-A0A7X0LUZ0-F1
#
_cell.length_a   1.000
_cell.length_b   1.000
_cell.length_c   1.000
_cell.angle_alpha   90.00
_cell.angle_beta   90.00
_cell.angle_gamma   90.00
#
_symmetry.space_group_name_H-M   'P 1'
#
loop_
_entity.id
_entity.type
_entity.pdbx_description
1 polymer ?
#
loop_
_entity_poly.entity_id
_entity_poly.type
_entity_poly.pdbx_seq_one_letter_code
_entity_poly.pdbx_strand_id
1 'polypeptide(L)'
;MRETTAKSIPVFLIRVMIIHTLTYIVAGILASSLLDYRSVFELPIIGDYMVPYGEESVVWGPYIQPARGLIIGLVLLPFRRFLEKTGYGWFYIWMIMAGIGIVATPSAAPGSIEGIIYTKLPLWFHFFGLTEVLLQTLVFSIFVHMYLRYPTGIIKVLPPIFGIGLESFAGACFAFIGYALISILFAFINQVPITAEANMSLKVQGLFIAPFIANFLIIIFFKNMRFTREVHPIFTFLIIWLVNTISVAVYQQFILEGADLLYALAAPILPALIIVLIAAPRRIRGINRNIHF
;
A
#
# COMPACT_ATOMS: atom_id res chain seq x y z
N MET A 1 -15.93 -30.95 14.38
CA MET A 1 -15.78 -30.00 13.26
C MET A 1 -14.41 -29.35 13.37
N ARG A 2 -13.46 -29.68 12.49
CA ARG A 2 -12.16 -28.98 12.44
C ARG A 2 -12.39 -27.59 11.87
N GLU A 3 -12.01 -26.54 12.61
CA GLU A 3 -11.91 -25.18 12.04
C GLU A 3 -11.02 -25.29 10.79
N THR A 4 -11.57 -24.99 9.62
CA THR A 4 -10.78 -24.77 8.41
C THR A 4 -9.74 -23.71 8.74
N THR A 5 -8.47 -23.99 8.48
CA THR A 5 -7.27 -23.20 8.88
C THR A 5 -7.33 -21.70 8.58
N ALA A 6 -8.21 -21.24 7.69
CA ALA A 6 -8.50 -19.83 7.43
C ALA A 6 -9.32 -19.10 8.52
N LYS A 7 -9.81 -19.81 9.55
CA LYS A 7 -10.70 -19.30 10.60
C LYS A 7 -10.17 -19.44 12.03
N SER A 8 -8.90 -19.81 12.20
CA SER A 8 -8.32 -19.86 13.54
C SER A 8 -8.27 -18.45 14.13
N ILE A 9 -8.48 -18.36 15.45
CA ILE A 9 -8.45 -17.08 16.18
C ILE A 9 -7.17 -16.29 15.90
N PRO A 10 -5.95 -16.89 15.92
CA PRO A 10 -4.72 -16.16 15.62
C PRO A 10 -4.70 -15.57 14.21
N VAL A 11 -5.17 -16.32 13.20
CA VAL A 11 -5.21 -15.84 11.82
C VAL A 11 -6.17 -14.66 11.67
N PHE A 12 -7.33 -14.73 12.33
CA PHE A 12 -8.28 -13.60 12.35
C PHE A 12 -7.65 -12.34 12.96
N LEU A 13 -7.02 -12.45 14.13
CA LEU A 13 -6.40 -11.32 14.81
C LEU A 13 -5.28 -10.69 13.95
N ILE A 14 -4.39 -11.51 13.40
CA ILE A 14 -3.30 -11.04 12.52
C ILE A 14 -3.87 -10.31 11.30
N ARG A 15 -4.95 -10.83 10.71
CA ARG A 15 -5.59 -10.19 9.54
C ARG A 15 -6.20 -8.84 9.89
N VAL A 16 -6.89 -8.74 11.02
CA VAL A 16 -7.44 -7.45 11.50
C VAL A 16 -6.30 -6.46 11.77
N MET A 17 -5.22 -6.89 12.42
CA MET A 17 -4.02 -6.05 12.65
C MET A 17 -3.44 -5.50 11.35
N ILE A 18 -3.25 -6.36 10.35
CA ILE A 18 -2.72 -5.96 9.04
C ILE A 18 -3.67 -4.98 8.35
N ILE A 19 -4.97 -5.28 8.28
CA ILE A 19 -5.95 -4.42 7.60
C ILE A 19 -6.04 -3.07 8.30
N HIS A 20 -6.08 -3.03 9.63
CA HIS A 20 -6.06 -1.79 10.40
C HIS A 20 -4.82 -0.96 10.11
N THR A 21 -3.64 -1.58 10.19
CA THR A 21 -2.36 -0.89 9.98
C THR A 21 -2.25 -0.32 8.57
N LEU A 22 -2.61 -1.11 7.55
CA LEU A 22 -2.56 -0.68 6.16
C LEU A 22 -3.54 0.46 5.87
N THR A 23 -4.79 0.33 6.34
CA THR A 23 -5.79 1.39 6.12
C THR A 23 -5.43 2.68 6.84
N TYR A 24 -4.85 2.59 8.05
CA TYR A 24 -4.32 3.74 8.77
C TYR A 24 -3.19 4.43 7.99
N ILE A 25 -2.18 3.68 7.55
CA ILE A 25 -1.04 4.25 6.81
C ILE A 25 -1.51 4.92 5.52
N VAL A 26 -2.38 4.25 4.75
CA VAL A 26 -2.90 4.79 3.50
C VAL A 26 -3.73 6.05 3.74
N ALA A 27 -4.64 6.03 4.72
CA ALA A 27 -5.45 7.20 5.05
C ALA A 27 -4.57 8.37 5.51
N GLY A 28 -3.59 8.12 6.38
CA GLY A 28 -2.66 9.14 6.87
C GLY A 28 -1.80 9.76 5.76
N ILE A 29 -1.28 8.95 4.82
CA ILE A 29 -0.54 9.46 3.66
C ILE A 29 -1.44 10.32 2.77
N LEU A 30 -2.67 9.85 2.48
CA LEU A 30 -3.61 10.61 1.65
C LEU A 30 -4.02 11.91 2.33
N ALA A 31 -4.37 11.86 3.61
CA ALA A 31 -4.78 13.04 4.36
C ALA A 31 -3.64 14.04 4.52
N SER A 32 -2.42 13.60 4.86
CA SER A 32 -1.25 14.50 4.92
C SER A 32 -0.85 15.11 3.58
N SER A 33 -1.24 14.48 2.47
CA SER A 33 -1.04 15.04 1.12
C SER A 33 -2.14 16.02 0.71
N LEU A 34 -3.35 15.87 1.26
CA LEU A 34 -4.54 16.64 0.87
C LEU A 34 -4.88 17.76 1.86
N LEU A 35 -4.46 17.61 3.12
CA LEU A 35 -4.76 18.51 4.23
C LEU A 35 -3.47 19.16 4.72
N ASP A 36 -3.52 20.46 4.92
CA ASP A 36 -2.40 21.25 5.42
C ASP A 36 -2.26 21.11 6.95
N TYR A 37 -1.87 19.90 7.39
CA TYR A 37 -1.69 19.60 8.81
C TYR A 37 -0.64 20.48 9.48
N ARG A 38 0.40 20.88 8.75
CA ARG A 38 1.46 21.75 9.28
C ARG A 38 0.87 23.08 9.73
N SER A 39 0.23 23.81 8.82
CA SER A 39 -0.33 25.13 9.17
C SER A 39 -1.46 25.04 10.19
N VAL A 40 -2.27 23.97 10.14
CA VAL A 40 -3.36 23.79 11.10
C VAL A 40 -2.87 23.46 12.51
N PHE A 41 -1.85 22.61 12.66
CA PHE A 41 -1.34 22.20 13.98
C PHE A 41 -0.46 23.27 14.64
N GLU A 42 0.08 24.21 13.86
CA GLU A 42 0.83 25.37 14.36
C GLU A 42 -0.08 26.49 14.91
N LEU A 43 -1.41 26.43 14.70
CA LEU A 43 -2.32 27.40 15.28
C LEU A 43 -2.27 27.33 16.82
N PRO A 44 -2.15 28.46 17.55
CA PRO A 44 -1.89 28.45 18.99
C PRO A 44 -2.84 27.55 19.80
N ILE A 45 -4.14 27.63 19.52
CA ILE A 45 -5.17 26.86 20.24
C ILE A 45 -5.13 25.35 19.94
N ILE A 46 -4.57 24.97 18.79
CA ILE A 46 -4.42 23.57 18.39
C ILE A 46 -3.07 23.04 18.89
N GLY A 47 -1.99 23.82 18.80
CA GLY A 47 -0.66 23.46 19.31
C GLY A 47 -0.62 23.27 20.83
N ASP A 48 -1.52 23.94 21.58
CA ASP A 48 -1.72 23.68 23.01
C ASP A 48 -2.30 22.29 23.31
N TYR A 49 -2.94 21.65 22.33
CA TYR A 49 -3.62 20.35 22.47
C TYR A 49 -2.91 19.23 21.69
N MET A 50 -2.43 19.51 20.49
CA MET A 50 -1.78 18.58 19.57
C MET A 50 -0.28 18.80 19.55
N VAL A 51 0.46 17.69 19.42
CA VAL A 51 1.90 17.75 19.14
C VAL A 51 2.13 18.32 17.73
N PRO A 52 3.12 19.21 17.54
CA PRO A 52 3.46 19.77 16.24
C PRO A 52 3.76 18.72 15.15
N TYR A 53 3.54 19.11 13.90
CA TYR A 53 3.81 18.25 12.76
C TYR A 53 5.31 17.99 12.58
N GLY A 54 5.70 16.71 12.51
CA GLY A 54 7.09 16.30 12.29
C GLY A 54 7.92 16.09 13.57
N GLU A 55 7.30 16.25 14.75
CA GLU A 55 7.91 15.91 16.04
C GLU A 55 8.25 14.42 16.16
N GLU A 56 9.33 14.11 16.88
CA GLU A 56 9.84 12.73 17.01
C GLU A 56 8.79 11.77 17.59
N SER A 57 7.96 12.26 18.51
CA SER A 57 6.89 11.46 19.11
C SER A 57 5.81 11.05 18.10
N VAL A 58 5.57 11.85 17.06
CA VAL A 58 4.58 11.57 16.00
C VAL A 58 5.06 10.43 15.10
N VAL A 59 6.38 10.25 14.96
CA VAL A 59 7.00 9.15 14.20
C VAL A 59 6.58 7.79 14.75
N TRP A 60 6.28 7.67 16.05
CA TRP A 60 5.80 6.44 16.67
C TRP A 60 4.37 6.05 16.27
N GLY A 61 3.58 6.99 15.75
CA GLY A 61 2.17 6.80 15.40
C GLY A 61 1.91 5.58 14.50
N PRO A 62 2.61 5.41 13.37
CA PRO A 62 2.47 4.23 12.52
C PRO A 62 2.88 2.91 13.20
N TYR A 63 3.90 2.93 14.07
CA TYR A 63 4.45 1.72 14.70
C TYR A 63 3.54 1.13 15.79
N ILE A 64 2.67 1.95 16.40
CA ILE A 64 1.71 1.46 17.41
C ILE A 64 0.43 0.89 16.79
N GLN A 65 0.20 1.08 15.48
CA GLN A 65 -1.03 0.64 14.82
C GLN A 65 -1.26 -0.87 14.85
N PRO A 66 -0.24 -1.75 14.76
CA PRO A 66 -0.46 -3.18 14.95
C PRO A 66 -1.06 -3.51 16.32
N ALA A 67 -0.63 -2.83 17.39
CA ALA A 67 -1.19 -3.02 18.72
C ALA A 67 -2.65 -2.54 18.78
N ARG A 68 -2.97 -1.39 18.18
CA ARG A 68 -4.35 -0.89 18.08
C ARG A 68 -5.24 -1.84 17.29
N GLY A 69 -4.74 -2.37 16.17
CA GLY A 69 -5.43 -3.35 15.35
C GLY A 69 -5.68 -4.68 16.09
N LEU A 70 -4.77 -5.09 16.98
CA LEU A 70 -4.97 -6.26 17.84
C LEU A 70 -6.12 -6.04 18.83
N ILE A 71 -6.16 -4.88 19.49
CA ILE A 71 -7.24 -4.51 20.41
C ILE A 71 -8.59 -4.54 19.69
N ILE A 72 -8.67 -3.91 18.51
CA ILE A 72 -9.89 -3.94 17.69
C ILE A 72 -10.25 -5.38 17.31
N GLY A 73 -9.28 -6.20 16.92
CA GLY A 73 -9.49 -7.62 16.63
C GLY A 73 -10.07 -8.40 17.81
N LEU A 74 -9.59 -8.14 19.03
CA LEU A 74 -10.11 -8.75 20.25
C LEU A 74 -11.56 -8.32 20.54
N VAL A 75 -11.90 -7.04 20.32
CA VAL A 75 -13.26 -6.51 20.46
C VAL A 75 -14.22 -7.16 19.44
N LEU A 76 -13.76 -7.38 18.20
CA LEU A 76 -14.57 -7.99 17.15
C LEU A 76 -14.68 -9.52 17.27
N LEU A 77 -13.76 -10.16 17.99
CA LEU A 77 -13.68 -11.61 18.14
C LEU A 77 -15.00 -12.29 18.56
N PRO A 78 -15.73 -11.82 19.59
CA PRO A 78 -17.02 -12.42 19.97
C PRO A 78 -18.08 -12.33 18.86
N PHE A 79 -18.00 -11.29 18.02
CA PHE A 79 -18.96 -11.05 16.94
C PHE A 79 -18.58 -11.72 15.62
N ARG A 80 -17.40 -12.35 15.51
CA ARG A 80 -16.85 -12.85 14.23
C ARG A 80 -17.83 -13.71 13.44
N ARG A 81 -18.57 -14.61 14.10
CA ARG A 81 -19.52 -15.54 13.45
C ARG A 81 -20.77 -14.82 12.94
N PHE A 82 -21.23 -13.82 13.67
CA PHE A 82 -22.35 -12.96 13.27
C PHE A 82 -21.95 -12.08 12.08
N LEU A 83 -20.78 -11.45 12.18
CA LEU A 83 -20.23 -10.59 11.13
C LEU A 83 -19.92 -11.35 9.84
N GLU A 84 -19.55 -12.62 9.92
CA GLU A 84 -19.35 -13.49 8.75
C GLU A 84 -20.66 -13.75 8.00
N LYS A 85 -21.75 -14.05 8.71
CA LYS A 85 -23.03 -14.46 8.12
C LYS A 85 -23.84 -13.29 7.58
N THR A 86 -23.64 -12.10 8.13
CA THR A 86 -24.51 -10.94 7.88
C THR A 86 -24.04 -10.16 6.67
N GLY A 87 -24.94 -9.88 5.72
CA GLY A 87 -24.59 -9.14 4.49
C GLY A 87 -24.10 -7.70 4.72
N TYR A 88 -24.48 -7.10 5.84
CA TYR A 88 -24.11 -5.74 6.25
C TYR A 88 -23.06 -5.72 7.38
N GLY A 89 -22.28 -6.79 7.56
CA GLY A 89 -21.28 -6.89 8.62
C GLY A 89 -20.29 -5.71 8.66
N TRP A 90 -19.95 -5.15 7.49
CA TRP A 90 -19.09 -3.96 7.38
C TRP A 90 -19.72 -2.73 8.06
N PHE A 91 -21.05 -2.54 7.96
CA PHE A 91 -21.74 -1.41 8.55
C PHE A 91 -21.78 -1.53 10.08
N TYR A 92 -21.98 -2.75 10.61
CA TYR A 92 -21.93 -2.97 12.06
C TYR A 92 -20.55 -2.70 12.64
N ILE A 93 -19.48 -3.14 11.97
CA ILE A 93 -18.11 -2.82 12.38
C ILE A 93 -17.91 -1.31 12.35
N TRP A 94 -18.34 -0.63 11.29
CA TRP A 94 -18.19 0.81 11.17
C TRP A 94 -18.98 1.57 12.25
N MET A 95 -20.20 1.15 12.57
CA MET A 95 -21.00 1.75 13.65
C MET A 95 -20.34 1.58 15.02
N ILE A 96 -19.68 0.45 15.29
CA ILE A 96 -18.89 0.29 16.52
C ILE A 96 -17.73 1.29 16.53
N MET A 97 -16.98 1.38 15.43
CA MET A 97 -15.82 2.27 15.34
C MET A 97 -16.21 3.75 15.40
N ALA A 98 -17.19 4.18 14.61
CA ALA A 98 -17.61 5.57 14.50
C ALA A 98 -18.51 5.98 15.67
N GLY A 99 -19.51 5.17 16.02
CA GLY A 99 -20.45 5.48 17.10
C GLY A 99 -19.76 5.44 18.46
N ILE A 100 -19.09 4.33 18.79
CA ILE A 100 -18.48 4.14 20.12
C ILE A 100 -17.06 4.70 20.16
N GLY A 101 -16.25 4.41 19.15
CA GLY A 101 -14.82 4.75 19.15
C GLY A 101 -14.49 6.21 18.82
N ILE A 102 -15.42 6.96 18.20
CA ILE A 102 -15.19 8.35 17.77
C ILE A 102 -16.20 9.28 18.43
N VAL A 103 -17.49 9.14 18.10
CA VAL A 103 -18.53 10.10 18.51
C VAL A 103 -18.81 10.01 20.01
N ALA A 104 -19.03 8.81 20.53
CA ALA A 104 -19.33 8.53 21.94
C ALA A 104 -18.11 8.03 22.73
N THR A 105 -16.89 8.36 22.29
CA THR A 105 -15.69 7.98 23.02
C THR A 105 -15.65 8.69 24.38
N PRO A 106 -15.32 8.00 25.49
CA PRO A 106 -15.23 8.60 26.82
C PRO A 106 -13.91 9.38 26.97
N SER A 107 -13.75 10.40 26.14
CA SER A 107 -12.61 11.32 26.14
C SER A 107 -12.96 12.58 25.35
N ALA A 108 -12.41 13.72 25.78
CA ALA A 108 -12.48 15.02 25.10
C ALA A 108 -11.59 15.08 23.85
N ALA A 109 -11.69 14.07 22.98
CA ALA A 109 -10.97 13.94 21.72
C ALA A 109 -11.63 14.76 20.59
N PRO A 110 -10.87 15.28 19.62
CA PRO A 110 -11.47 15.99 18.49
C PRO A 110 -12.42 15.08 17.70
N GLY A 111 -13.63 15.57 17.42
CA GLY A 111 -14.66 14.81 16.70
C GLY A 111 -15.61 14.02 17.61
N SER A 112 -15.35 13.96 18.93
CA SER A 112 -16.28 13.39 19.91
C SER A 112 -17.25 14.43 20.46
N ILE A 113 -18.37 13.96 21.03
CA ILE A 113 -19.34 14.82 21.74
C ILE A 113 -18.65 15.53 22.90
N GLU A 114 -17.85 14.80 23.68
CA GLU A 114 -17.09 15.37 24.80
C GLU A 114 -16.03 16.39 24.32
N GLY A 115 -15.40 16.16 23.17
CA GLY A 115 -14.46 17.10 22.58
C GLY A 115 -15.10 18.45 22.27
N ILE A 116 -16.31 18.44 21.71
CA ILE A 116 -17.08 19.65 21.40
C ILE A 116 -17.47 20.42 22.67
N ILE A 117 -17.76 19.71 23.77
CA ILE A 117 -18.25 20.31 25.01
C ILE A 117 -17.10 20.80 25.90
N TYR A 118 -16.02 20.02 26.01
CA TYR A 118 -14.99 20.22 27.03
C TYR A 118 -13.67 20.80 26.52
N THR A 119 -13.51 21.00 25.22
CA THR A 119 -12.30 21.62 24.66
C THR A 119 -12.56 23.04 24.18
N LYS A 120 -11.48 23.82 24.07
CA LYS A 120 -11.51 25.14 23.44
C LYS A 120 -11.30 25.07 21.92
N LEU A 121 -11.24 23.85 21.35
CA LEU A 121 -10.96 23.66 19.94
C LEU A 121 -12.12 24.24 19.10
N PRO A 122 -11.82 24.91 17.98
CA PRO A 122 -12.86 25.47 17.15
C PRO A 122 -13.66 24.35 16.46
N LEU A 123 -14.97 24.58 16.26
CA LEU A 123 -15.88 23.57 15.69
C LEU A 123 -15.38 22.99 14.36
N TRP A 124 -14.79 23.80 13.49
CA TRP A 124 -14.26 23.33 12.21
C TRP A 124 -13.14 22.29 12.38
N PHE A 125 -12.33 22.39 13.45
CA PHE A 125 -11.24 21.46 13.70
C PHE A 125 -11.76 20.07 14.10
N HIS A 126 -12.92 20.02 14.78
CA HIS A 126 -13.62 18.75 15.04
C HIS A 126 -14.06 18.04 13.76
N PHE A 127 -14.33 18.76 12.66
CA PHE A 127 -14.70 18.16 11.37
C PHE A 127 -13.50 17.91 10.44
N PHE A 128 -12.41 18.66 10.62
CA PHE A 128 -11.21 18.59 9.81
C PHE A 128 -10.59 17.18 9.79
N GLY A 129 -10.16 16.69 10.96
CA GLY A 129 -9.60 15.33 11.07
C GLY A 129 -10.66 14.22 11.02
N LEU A 130 -11.92 14.54 11.34
CA LEU A 130 -12.99 13.55 11.39
C LEU A 130 -13.27 12.91 10.03
N THR A 131 -13.11 13.66 8.94
CA THR A 131 -13.29 13.13 7.58
C THR A 131 -12.30 11.99 7.30
N GLU A 132 -11.02 12.17 7.64
CA GLU A 132 -10.01 11.13 7.50
C GLU A 132 -10.36 9.90 8.35
N VAL A 133 -10.65 10.10 9.64
CA VAL A 133 -10.88 8.98 10.58
C VAL A 133 -12.14 8.20 10.22
N LEU A 134 -13.23 8.86 9.81
CA LEU A 134 -14.46 8.19 9.38
C LEU A 134 -14.24 7.39 8.09
N LEU A 135 -13.52 7.93 7.11
CA LEU A 135 -13.20 7.23 5.88
C LEU A 135 -12.26 6.05 6.12
N GLN A 136 -11.21 6.23 6.94
CA GLN A 136 -10.28 5.17 7.31
C GLN A 136 -11.00 4.01 7.99
N THR A 137 -11.83 4.30 8.99
CA THR A 137 -12.58 3.28 9.72
C THR A 137 -13.65 2.61 8.85
N LEU A 138 -14.24 3.31 7.88
CA LEU A 138 -15.16 2.73 6.91
C LEU A 138 -14.45 1.73 6.00
N VAL A 139 -13.32 2.12 5.40
CA VAL A 139 -12.51 1.26 4.53
C VAL A 139 -11.99 0.03 5.30
N PHE A 140 -11.52 0.24 6.53
CA PHE A 140 -11.16 -0.85 7.45
C PHE A 140 -12.31 -1.84 7.63
N SER A 141 -13.52 -1.33 7.93
CA SER A 141 -14.69 -2.14 8.20
C SER A 141 -15.13 -2.96 6.99
N ILE A 142 -15.05 -2.36 5.79
CA ILE A 142 -15.29 -3.04 4.52
C ILE A 142 -14.30 -4.19 4.34
N PHE A 143 -12.99 -3.94 4.49
CA PHE A 143 -11.97 -4.98 4.27
C PHE A 143 -12.01 -6.10 5.29
N VAL A 144 -12.25 -5.81 6.57
CA VAL A 144 -12.41 -6.85 7.61
C VAL A 144 -13.63 -7.72 7.29
N HIS A 145 -14.76 -7.12 6.94
CA HIS A 145 -15.96 -7.89 6.59
C HIS A 145 -15.78 -8.70 5.32
N MET A 146 -15.15 -8.13 4.28
CA MET A 146 -14.83 -8.85 3.05
C MET A 146 -13.92 -10.06 3.32
N TYR A 147 -12.93 -9.93 4.21
CA TYR A 147 -12.08 -11.04 4.62
C TYR A 147 -12.88 -12.13 5.33
N LEU A 148 -13.77 -11.75 6.27
CA LEU A 148 -14.64 -12.71 6.97
C LEU A 148 -15.55 -13.47 6.00
N ARG A 149 -16.12 -12.77 5.02
CA ARG A 149 -17.07 -13.35 4.04
C ARG A 149 -16.37 -14.19 2.97
N TYR A 150 -15.16 -13.82 2.57
CA TYR A 150 -14.40 -14.46 1.50
C TYR A 150 -12.99 -14.89 1.97
N PRO A 151 -12.90 -15.87 2.88
CA PRO A 151 -11.63 -16.26 3.51
C PRO A 151 -10.62 -16.89 2.54
N THR A 152 -11.06 -17.40 1.39
CA THR A 152 -10.20 -17.99 0.34
C THR A 152 -9.54 -16.94 -0.58
N GLY A 153 -9.76 -15.64 -0.30
CA GLY A 153 -9.16 -14.52 -1.02
C GLY A 153 -10.18 -13.76 -1.87
N ILE A 154 -10.32 -12.47 -1.57
CA ILE A 154 -11.19 -11.52 -2.29
C ILE A 154 -10.85 -11.46 -3.79
N ILE A 155 -9.57 -11.64 -4.14
CA ILE A 155 -9.09 -11.65 -5.53
C ILE A 155 -9.81 -12.70 -6.39
N LYS A 156 -10.27 -13.82 -5.79
CA LYS A 156 -11.02 -14.87 -6.51
C LYS A 156 -12.48 -14.52 -6.78
N VAL A 157 -13.00 -13.52 -6.07
CA VAL A 157 -14.40 -13.06 -6.16
C VAL A 157 -14.51 -11.80 -7.01
N LEU A 158 -13.44 -11.00 -7.09
CA LEU A 158 -13.35 -9.86 -7.98
C LEU A 158 -13.23 -10.33 -9.45
N PRO A 159 -13.71 -9.53 -10.42
CA PRO A 159 -13.53 -9.83 -11.83
C PRO A 159 -12.05 -10.14 -12.15
N PRO A 160 -11.74 -11.14 -12.99
CA PRO A 160 -10.36 -11.55 -13.28
C PRO A 160 -9.45 -10.38 -13.70
N ILE A 161 -10.01 -9.38 -14.39
CA ILE A 161 -9.29 -8.18 -14.82
C ILE A 161 -8.75 -7.35 -13.63
N PHE A 162 -9.48 -7.31 -12.51
CA PHE A 162 -9.07 -6.57 -11.33
C PHE A 162 -7.93 -7.28 -10.61
N GLY A 163 -7.98 -8.61 -10.49
CA GLY A 163 -6.89 -9.41 -9.92
C GLY A 163 -5.60 -9.25 -10.73
N ILE A 164 -5.70 -9.32 -12.07
CA ILE A 164 -4.57 -9.10 -12.97
C ILE A 164 -4.03 -7.67 -12.82
N GLY A 165 -4.91 -6.66 -12.82
CA GLY A 165 -4.52 -5.26 -12.63
C GLY A 165 -3.78 -5.03 -11.30
N LEU A 166 -4.31 -5.54 -10.19
CA LEU A 166 -3.71 -5.39 -8.87
C LEU A 166 -2.34 -6.07 -8.79
N GLU A 167 -2.22 -7.30 -9.28
CA GLU A 167 -0.95 -8.01 -9.28
C GLU A 167 0.09 -7.36 -10.21
N SER A 168 -0.34 -6.85 -11.37
CA SER A 168 0.53 -6.11 -12.29
C SER A 168 1.01 -4.80 -11.68
N PHE A 169 0.12 -4.07 -10.99
CA PHE A 169 0.46 -2.85 -10.28
C PHE A 169 1.47 -3.13 -9.17
N ALA A 170 1.20 -4.13 -8.32
CA ALA A 170 2.11 -4.54 -7.27
C ALA A 170 3.47 -4.98 -7.84
N GLY A 171 3.48 -5.74 -8.94
CA GLY A 171 4.71 -6.16 -9.62
C GLY A 171 5.54 -4.98 -10.13
N ALA A 172 4.89 -3.96 -10.70
CA ALA A 172 5.56 -2.72 -11.12
C ALA A 172 6.12 -1.94 -9.92
N CYS A 173 5.39 -1.88 -8.79
CA CYS A 173 5.90 -1.28 -7.55
C CYS A 173 7.12 -2.02 -6.99
N PHE A 174 7.12 -3.36 -7.01
CA PHE A 174 8.29 -4.14 -6.57
C PHE A 174 9.49 -3.91 -7.50
N ALA A 175 9.27 -3.77 -8.81
CA ALA A 175 10.33 -3.43 -9.76
C ALA A 175 10.95 -2.06 -9.44
N PHE A 176 10.17 -1.10 -8.94
CA PHE A 176 10.65 0.21 -8.51
C PHE A 176 11.70 0.13 -7.39
N ILE A 177 11.60 -0.84 -6.48
CA ILE A 177 12.63 -1.08 -5.46
C ILE A 177 13.98 -1.36 -6.12
N GLY A 178 13.98 -2.08 -7.26
CA GLY A 178 15.20 -2.32 -8.04
C GLY A 178 15.84 -1.04 -8.56
N TYR A 179 15.03 -0.09 -9.05
CA TYR A 179 15.51 1.22 -9.49
C TYR A 179 16.11 2.02 -8.34
N ALA A 180 15.44 2.05 -7.19
CA ALA A 180 15.91 2.76 -6.01
C ALA A 180 17.29 2.25 -5.57
N LEU A 181 17.48 0.93 -5.50
CA LEU A 181 18.75 0.32 -5.09
C LEU A 181 19.90 0.66 -6.03
N ILE A 182 19.70 0.56 -7.36
CA ILE A 182 20.75 0.91 -8.32
C ILE A 182 21.04 2.42 -8.30
N SER A 183 20.01 3.25 -8.16
CA SER A 183 20.18 4.71 -8.10
C SER A 183 20.96 5.15 -6.87
N ILE A 184 20.68 4.56 -5.70
CA ILE A 184 21.43 4.78 -4.47
C ILE A 184 22.89 4.36 -4.65
N LEU A 185 23.15 3.19 -5.26
CA LEU A 185 24.50 2.71 -5.53
C LEU A 185 25.28 3.68 -6.44
N PHE A 186 24.66 4.18 -7.52
CA PHE A 186 25.27 5.17 -8.40
C PHE A 186 25.53 6.50 -7.71
N ALA A 187 24.61 6.94 -6.83
CA ALA A 187 24.83 8.15 -6.04
C ALA A 187 26.06 8.00 -5.13
N PHE A 188 26.24 6.83 -4.49
CA PHE A 188 27.43 6.55 -3.69
C PHE A 188 28.72 6.51 -4.53
N ILE A 189 28.71 5.83 -5.68
CA ILE A 189 29.89 5.73 -6.57
C ILE A 189 30.33 7.10 -7.06
N ASN A 190 29.37 7.96 -7.42
CA ASN A 190 29.64 9.30 -7.94
C ASN A 190 29.73 10.37 -6.83
N GLN A 191 29.68 9.97 -5.55
CA GLN A 191 29.73 10.86 -4.38
C GLN A 191 28.69 12.00 -4.44
N VAL A 192 27.52 11.73 -5.03
CA VAL A 192 26.43 12.70 -5.14
C VAL A 192 25.69 12.75 -3.79
N PRO A 193 25.45 13.94 -3.22
CA PRO A 193 24.74 14.05 -1.95
C PRO A 193 23.29 13.58 -2.09
N ILE A 194 22.89 12.65 -1.22
CA ILE A 194 21.51 12.13 -1.16
C ILE A 194 20.70 13.06 -0.25
N THR A 195 20.07 14.08 -0.82
CA THR A 195 19.19 15.00 -0.09
C THR A 195 17.72 14.73 -0.42
N ALA A 196 16.83 14.87 0.56
CA ALA A 196 15.39 14.64 0.35
C ALA A 196 14.81 15.61 -0.70
N GLU A 197 15.24 16.87 -0.69
CA GLU A 197 14.77 17.92 -1.61
C GLU A 197 15.10 17.60 -3.08
N ALA A 198 16.31 17.14 -3.38
CA ALA A 198 16.70 16.79 -4.75
C ALA A 198 15.96 15.52 -5.23
N ASN A 199 15.86 14.51 -4.36
CA ASN A 199 15.24 13.21 -4.69
C ASN A 199 13.71 13.28 -4.82
N MET A 200 13.06 14.22 -4.13
CA MET A 200 11.62 14.45 -4.22
C MET A 200 11.22 15.40 -5.35
N SER A 201 12.18 15.92 -6.12
CA SER A 201 11.88 16.77 -7.27
C SER A 201 11.14 15.99 -8.37
N LEU A 202 10.15 16.64 -8.99
CA LEU A 202 9.35 16.02 -10.06
C LEU A 202 10.22 15.58 -11.26
N LYS A 203 11.34 16.28 -11.49
CA LYS A 203 12.31 15.91 -12.53
C LYS A 203 12.99 14.56 -12.24
N VAL A 204 13.40 14.32 -10.99
CA VAL A 204 14.05 13.06 -10.61
C VAL A 204 13.03 11.93 -10.54
N GLN A 205 11.85 12.17 -9.96
CA GLN A 205 10.79 11.16 -9.89
C GLN A 205 10.24 10.78 -11.28
N GLY A 206 10.17 11.76 -12.19
CA GLY A 206 9.68 11.56 -13.56
C GLY A 206 10.48 10.54 -14.36
N LEU A 207 11.76 10.35 -14.04
CA LEU A 207 12.65 9.35 -14.63
C LEU A 207 12.07 7.93 -14.58
N PHE A 208 11.29 7.62 -13.55
CA PHE A 208 10.78 6.28 -13.28
C PHE A 208 9.30 6.11 -13.66
N ILE A 209 8.58 7.17 -14.04
CA ILE A 209 7.16 7.10 -14.42
C ILE A 209 6.98 6.26 -15.69
N ALA A 210 7.75 6.55 -16.73
CA ALA A 210 7.66 5.82 -17.99
C ALA A 210 8.03 4.34 -17.83
N PRO A 211 9.16 3.97 -17.18
CA PRO A 211 9.44 2.58 -16.84
C PRO A 211 8.36 1.90 -16.00
N PHE A 212 7.77 2.60 -15.02
CA PHE A 212 6.69 2.05 -14.20
C PHE A 212 5.46 1.68 -15.04
N ILE A 213 5.00 2.59 -15.91
CA ILE A 213 3.87 2.36 -16.81
C ILE A 213 4.18 1.23 -17.79
N ALA A 214 5.38 1.24 -18.38
CA ALA A 214 5.82 0.19 -19.30
C ALA A 214 5.80 -1.19 -18.61
N ASN A 215 6.39 -1.30 -17.42
CA ASN A 215 6.40 -2.53 -16.63
C ASN A 215 4.99 -3.01 -16.29
N PHE A 216 4.10 -2.09 -15.88
CA PHE A 216 2.70 -2.41 -15.60
C PHE A 216 1.99 -3.02 -16.82
N LEU A 217 2.11 -2.37 -17.99
CA LEU A 217 1.51 -2.83 -19.24
C LEU A 217 2.12 -4.15 -19.73
N ILE A 218 3.43 -4.30 -19.60
CA ILE A 218 4.15 -5.53 -19.94
C ILE A 218 3.65 -6.70 -19.08
N ILE A 219 3.51 -6.52 -17.76
CA ILE A 219 3.00 -7.59 -16.88
C ILE A 219 1.57 -7.99 -17.27
N ILE A 220 0.70 -7.03 -17.58
CA ILE A 220 -0.66 -7.31 -18.08
C ILE A 220 -0.60 -8.12 -19.38
N PHE A 221 0.23 -7.69 -20.33
CA PHE A 221 0.40 -8.35 -21.63
C PHE A 221 0.87 -9.80 -21.47
N PHE A 222 1.92 -10.04 -20.67
CA PHE A 222 2.47 -11.37 -20.43
C PHE A 222 1.47 -12.30 -19.74
N LYS A 223 0.62 -11.78 -18.86
CA LYS A 223 -0.41 -12.57 -18.15
C LYS A 223 -1.61 -12.93 -19.03
N ASN A 224 -1.99 -12.06 -19.97
CA ASN A 224 -3.17 -12.24 -20.81
C ASN A 224 -2.90 -13.07 -22.07
N MET A 225 -1.70 -13.00 -22.64
CA MET A 225 -1.38 -13.75 -23.85
C MET A 225 -1.01 -15.21 -23.53
N ARG A 226 -1.58 -16.17 -24.29
CA ARG A 226 -1.28 -17.60 -24.09
C ARG A 226 0.10 -17.99 -24.62
N PHE A 227 0.55 -17.38 -25.71
CA PHE A 227 1.83 -17.68 -26.37
C PHE A 227 3.06 -17.25 -25.54
N THR A 228 2.93 -16.21 -24.71
CA THR A 228 4.00 -15.73 -23.82
C THR A 228 4.36 -16.75 -22.73
N ARG A 229 3.53 -17.79 -22.51
CA ARG A 229 3.79 -18.87 -21.54
C ARG A 229 4.96 -19.77 -21.93
N GLU A 230 5.31 -19.81 -23.21
CA GLU A 230 6.38 -20.65 -23.73
C GLU A 230 7.68 -19.88 -23.97
N VAL A 231 7.65 -18.55 -23.81
CA VAL A 231 8.81 -17.68 -23.98
C VAL A 231 9.81 -17.93 -22.84
N HIS A 232 11.06 -18.18 -23.20
CA HIS A 232 12.11 -18.40 -22.21
C HIS A 232 12.30 -17.14 -21.34
N PRO A 233 12.45 -17.27 -20.00
CA PRO A 233 12.56 -16.12 -19.08
C PRO A 233 13.62 -15.09 -19.47
N ILE A 234 14.68 -15.53 -20.16
CA ILE A 234 15.76 -14.66 -20.63
C ILE A 234 15.28 -13.67 -21.72
N PHE A 235 14.37 -14.08 -22.60
CA PHE A 235 13.82 -13.17 -23.62
C PHE A 235 12.87 -12.17 -22.97
N THR A 236 12.07 -12.60 -22.00
CA THR A 236 11.25 -11.70 -21.18
C THR A 236 12.12 -10.67 -20.46
N PHE A 237 13.24 -11.10 -19.87
CA PHE A 237 14.23 -10.21 -19.25
C PHE A 237 14.75 -9.18 -20.25
N LEU A 238 15.23 -9.62 -21.41
CA LEU A 238 15.82 -8.75 -22.43
C LEU A 238 14.83 -7.70 -22.95
N ILE A 239 13.56 -8.09 -23.16
CA ILE A 239 12.51 -7.16 -23.60
C ILE A 239 12.27 -6.09 -22.52
N ILE A 240 12.07 -6.50 -21.27
CA ILE A 240 11.81 -5.56 -20.17
C ILE A 240 13.01 -4.63 -19.97
N TRP A 241 14.21 -5.19 -19.94
CA TRP A 241 15.45 -4.44 -19.80
C TRP A 241 15.61 -3.41 -20.91
N LEU A 242 15.43 -3.81 -22.18
CA LEU A 242 15.56 -2.91 -23.33
C LEU A 242 14.54 -1.77 -23.30
N VAL A 243 13.26 -2.08 -23.06
CA VAL A 243 12.19 -1.06 -22.98
C VAL A 243 12.49 -0.05 -21.89
N ASN A 244 12.93 -0.53 -20.74
CA ASN A 244 13.25 0.31 -19.60
C ASN A 244 14.54 1.13 -19.83
N THR A 245 15.57 0.57 -20.45
CA THR A 245 16.80 1.29 -20.81
C THR A 245 16.48 2.43 -21.76
N ILE A 246 15.68 2.17 -22.80
CA ILE A 246 15.25 3.22 -23.74
C ILE A 246 14.46 4.30 -22.99
N SER A 247 13.53 3.90 -22.11
CA SER A 247 12.71 4.84 -21.34
C SER A 247 13.56 5.76 -20.46
N VAL A 248 14.54 5.20 -19.75
CA VAL A 248 15.47 5.96 -18.90
C VAL A 248 16.37 6.86 -19.74
N ALA A 249 16.99 6.34 -20.81
CA ALA A 249 17.90 7.11 -21.67
C ALA A 249 17.20 8.28 -22.36
N VAL A 250 15.99 8.07 -22.89
CA VAL A 250 15.17 9.12 -23.51
C VAL A 250 14.83 10.19 -22.48
N TYR A 251 14.38 9.80 -21.29
CA TYR A 251 14.04 10.78 -20.25
C TYR A 251 15.28 11.60 -19.84
N GLN A 252 16.43 10.95 -19.65
CA GLN A 252 17.68 11.64 -19.32
C GLN A 252 18.10 12.63 -20.41
N GLN A 253 18.01 12.24 -21.67
CA GLN A 253 18.41 13.08 -22.81
C GLN A 253 17.52 14.33 -22.96
N PHE A 254 16.21 14.18 -22.79
CA PHE A 254 15.27 15.28 -23.07
C PHE A 254 14.90 16.13 -21.85
N ILE A 255 14.97 15.58 -20.64
CA ILE A 255 14.51 16.27 -19.41
C ILE A 255 15.65 16.58 -18.44
N LEU A 256 16.66 15.71 -18.37
CA LEU A 256 17.82 15.88 -17.48
C LEU A 256 19.06 16.41 -18.21
N GLU A 257 18.91 16.81 -19.48
CA GLU A 257 19.92 17.50 -20.30
C GLU A 257 21.26 16.74 -20.41
N GLY A 258 21.22 15.41 -20.32
CA GLY A 258 22.39 14.55 -20.49
C GLY A 258 22.10 13.09 -20.18
N ALA A 259 22.37 12.20 -21.13
CA ALA A 259 22.22 10.76 -20.95
C ALA A 259 23.50 10.13 -20.40
N ASP A 260 23.47 9.72 -19.13
CA ASP A 260 24.45 8.75 -18.61
C ASP A 260 24.06 7.36 -19.10
N LEU A 261 24.70 6.93 -20.19
CA LEU A 261 24.43 5.64 -20.83
C LEU A 261 24.73 4.46 -19.88
N LEU A 262 25.71 4.59 -18.99
CA LEU A 262 26.09 3.54 -18.05
C LEU A 262 24.96 3.36 -17.02
N TYR A 263 24.43 4.47 -16.50
CA TYR A 263 23.25 4.44 -15.64
C TYR A 263 22.01 3.88 -16.37
N ALA A 264 21.73 4.34 -17.60
CA ALA A 264 20.57 3.89 -18.37
C ALA A 264 20.58 2.39 -18.68
N LEU A 265 21.77 1.79 -18.84
CA LEU A 265 21.94 0.35 -19.04
C LEU A 265 21.86 -0.43 -17.72
N ALA A 266 22.39 0.14 -16.63
CA ALA A 266 22.47 -0.54 -15.34
C ALA A 266 21.16 -0.50 -14.53
N ALA A 267 20.50 0.66 -14.46
CA ALA A 267 19.32 0.88 -13.62
C ALA A 267 18.17 -0.11 -13.89
N PRO A 268 17.88 -0.50 -15.15
CA PRO A 268 16.81 -1.46 -15.46
C PRO A 268 17.09 -2.93 -15.16
N ILE A 269 18.34 -3.33 -14.86
CA ILE A 269 18.72 -4.74 -14.70
C ILE A 269 17.94 -5.40 -13.56
N LEU A 270 17.99 -4.80 -12.37
CA LEU A 270 17.33 -5.35 -11.19
C LEU A 270 15.79 -5.32 -11.30
N PRO A 271 15.15 -4.23 -11.76
CA PRO A 271 13.72 -4.21 -12.09
C PRO A 271 13.31 -5.31 -13.07
N ALA A 272 14.06 -5.51 -14.15
CA ALA A 272 13.77 -6.55 -15.14
C ALA A 272 13.84 -7.95 -14.54
N LEU A 273 14.85 -8.21 -13.68
CA LEU A 273 14.98 -9.47 -12.96
C LEU A 273 13.79 -9.72 -12.02
N ILE A 274 13.40 -8.70 -11.24
CA ILE A 274 12.25 -8.78 -10.32
C ILE A 274 10.97 -9.13 -11.08
N ILE A 275 10.71 -8.45 -12.20
CA ILE A 275 9.51 -8.70 -13.01
C ILE A 275 9.54 -10.11 -13.60
N VAL A 276 10.68 -10.60 -14.07
CA VAL A 276 10.78 -11.98 -14.56
C VAL A 276 10.49 -12.98 -13.44
N LEU A 277 10.97 -12.76 -12.21
CA LEU A 277 10.69 -13.65 -11.08
C LEU A 277 9.21 -13.66 -10.66
N ILE A 278 8.52 -12.52 -10.79
CA ILE A 278 7.11 -12.34 -10.37
C ILE A 278 6.13 -12.73 -11.49
N ALA A 279 6.43 -12.33 -12.72
CA ALA A 279 5.51 -12.35 -13.85
C ALA A 279 5.88 -13.37 -14.94
N ALA A 280 7.12 -13.87 -14.99
CA ALA A 280 7.44 -14.87 -15.99
C ALA A 280 6.67 -16.17 -15.70
N PRO A 281 6.04 -16.76 -16.72
CA PRO A 281 5.32 -18.00 -16.58
C PRO A 281 6.28 -19.08 -16.07
N ARG A 282 6.00 -19.59 -14.86
CA ARG A 282 6.75 -20.75 -14.34
C ARG A 282 6.47 -21.91 -15.27
N ARG A 283 7.50 -22.36 -15.99
CA ARG A 283 7.47 -23.64 -16.69
C ARG A 283 7.17 -24.68 -15.62
N ILE A 284 5.94 -25.19 -15.58
CA ILE A 284 5.65 -26.41 -14.83
C ILE A 284 6.55 -27.44 -15.50
N ARG A 285 7.71 -27.73 -14.89
CA ARG A 285 8.42 -28.95 -15.22
C ARG A 285 7.42 -30.05 -14.91
N GLY A 286 6.88 -30.67 -15.96
CA GLY A 286 6.19 -31.94 -15.82
C GLY A 286 7.18 -32.84 -15.08
N ILE A 287 6.94 -33.06 -13.80
CA ILE A 287 7.49 -34.22 -13.12
C ILE A 287 6.89 -35.37 -13.91
N ASN A 288 7.76 -36.07 -14.64
CA ASN A 288 7.42 -37.30 -15.35
C ASN A 288 6.54 -38.16 -14.46
N ARG A 289 5.25 -38.25 -14.79
CA ARG A 289 4.47 -39.45 -14.47
C ARG A 289 4.97 -40.54 -15.40
N ASN A 290 6.15 -41.08 -15.10
CA ASN A 290 6.53 -42.39 -15.60
C ASN A 290 5.71 -43.40 -14.79
N ILE A 291 4.61 -43.81 -15.41
CA ILE A 291 3.94 -45.07 -15.14
C ILE A 291 4.98 -46.16 -15.40
N HIS A 292 5.31 -46.94 -14.38
CA HIS A 292 5.79 -48.31 -14.56
C HIS A 292 5.26 -49.17 -13.40
N PHE A 293 4.37 -50.08 -13.80
CA PHE A 293 3.78 -51.24 -13.13
C PHE A 293 2.93 -51.01 -11.88
#